data_AF-A0AA95NA04-F1
#
_entry.id   AF-A0AA95NA04-F1
#
_cell.length_a   1.000
_cell.length_b   1.000
_cell.length_c   1.000
_cell.angle_alpha   90.00
_cell.angle_beta   90.00
_cell.angle_gamma   90.00
#
_symmetry.space_group_name_H-M   'P 1'
#
loop_
_entity.id
_entity.type
_entity.pdbx_description
1 polymer ?
#
loop_
_entity_poly.entity_id
_entity_poly.type
_entity_poly.pdbx_seq_one_letter_code
_entity_poly.pdbx_strand_id
1 'polypeptide(L)'
;MNSVIKLSFGQVLLLGKSLAEVVIDEGVEVNKRMIHNLHLALATHLKAPFRVLLNKENSYSFSYEAQRAFGNMSQFQSIAMLAKTSSGELSAKVKSQVSESCAEFGIFKSRSLALNWLQRDYPYTGTAIAS
;
A
#
# COMPACT_ATOMS: atom_id res chain seq x y z
N MET A 1 4.73 8.25 19.52
CA MET A 1 5.96 8.27 18.71
C MET A 1 5.69 7.46 17.46
N ASN A 2 5.89 8.05 16.28
CA ASN A 2 5.87 7.29 15.03
C ASN A 2 7.23 6.63 14.87
N SER A 3 7.26 5.31 14.67
CA SER A 3 8.50 4.56 14.50
C SER A 3 8.73 4.27 13.02
N VAL A 4 10.00 4.25 12.61
CA VAL A 4 10.40 3.97 11.23
C VAL A 4 11.15 2.64 11.18
N ILE A 5 10.74 1.74 10.30
CA ILE A 5 11.43 0.50 10.00
C ILE A 5 12.14 0.70 8.67
N LYS A 6 13.47 0.52 8.64
CA LYS A 6 14.26 0.57 7.42
C LYS A 6 14.31 -0.79 6.76
N LEU A 7 14.04 -0.83 5.47
CA LEU A 7 14.23 -1.99 4.60
C LEU A 7 15.34 -1.66 3.59
N SER A 8 15.90 -2.66 2.93
CA SER A 8 16.96 -2.44 1.93
C SER A 8 16.49 -1.77 0.63
N PHE A 9 15.20 -1.42 0.54
CA PHE A 9 14.53 -0.93 -0.67
C PHE A 9 13.51 0.17 -0.36
N GLY A 10 13.54 0.69 0.88
CA GLY A 10 12.58 1.68 1.33
C GLY A 10 12.41 1.68 2.85
N GLN A 11 11.27 2.20 3.29
CA GLN A 11 10.96 2.32 4.70
C GLN A 11 9.46 2.17 4.96
N VAL A 12 9.15 1.73 6.18
CA VAL A 12 7.80 1.64 6.71
C VAL A 12 7.67 2.59 7.90
N LEU A 13 6.77 3.55 7.80
CA LEU A 13 6.41 4.46 8.88
C LEU A 13 5.19 3.88 9.60
N LEU A 14 5.32 3.57 10.88
CA LEU A 14 4.20 3.13 11.71
C LEU A 14 3.37 4.35 12.13
N LEU A 15 2.13 4.40 11.67
CA LEU A 15 1.19 5.51 11.91
C LEU A 15 0.14 5.15 12.97
N GLY A 16 0.08 3.89 13.40
CA GLY A 16 -0.81 3.40 14.44
C GLY A 16 -0.67 1.90 14.67
N LYS A 17 -1.52 1.32 15.51
CA LYS A 17 -1.46 -0.12 15.86
C LYS A 17 -1.73 -1.05 14.66
N SER A 18 -2.44 -0.57 13.64
CA SER A 18 -2.84 -1.34 12.46
C SER A 18 -2.73 -0.51 11.17
N LEU A 19 -1.97 0.59 11.21
CA LEU A 19 -1.82 1.51 10.08
C LEU A 19 -0.34 1.83 9.87
N ALA A 20 0.12 1.66 8.63
CA ALA A 20 1.46 2.05 8.24
C ALA A 20 1.48 2.73 6.87
N GLU A 21 2.53 3.50 6.63
CA GLU A 21 2.88 4.05 5.34
C GLU A 21 4.17 3.41 4.83
N VAL A 22 4.16 3.00 3.57
CA VAL A 22 5.30 2.40 2.90
C VAL A 22 5.81 3.36 1.84
N VAL A 23 7.08 3.72 1.93
CA VAL A 23 7.80 4.53 0.95
C VAL A 23 8.90 3.67 0.36
N ILE A 24 8.83 3.39 -0.94
CA ILE A 24 9.85 2.63 -1.67
C ILE A 24 10.88 3.61 -2.21
N ASP A 25 12.16 3.25 -2.18
CA ASP A 25 13.24 4.11 -2.69
C ASP A 25 13.12 4.33 -4.22
N GLU A 26 13.68 5.44 -4.70
CA GLU A 26 13.68 5.81 -6.13
C GLU A 26 14.41 4.77 -6.99
N GLY A 27 13.83 4.44 -8.15
CA GLY A 27 14.43 3.53 -9.14
C GLY A 27 14.37 2.05 -8.78
N VAL A 28 13.76 1.68 -7.64
CA VAL A 28 13.66 0.28 -7.22
C VAL A 28 12.70 -0.52 -8.11
N GLU A 29 13.10 -1.72 -8.52
CA GLU A 29 12.19 -2.75 -9.00
C GLU A 29 11.84 -3.72 -7.86
N VAL A 30 10.60 -3.65 -7.37
CA VAL A 30 10.13 -4.48 -6.27
C VAL A 30 9.87 -5.90 -6.75
N ASN A 31 10.58 -6.87 -6.14
CA ASN A 31 10.45 -8.30 -6.44
C ASN A 31 9.70 -9.08 -5.34
N LYS A 32 9.39 -10.36 -5.61
CA LYS A 32 8.63 -11.22 -4.69
C LYS A 32 9.28 -11.36 -3.31
N ARG A 33 10.62 -11.43 -3.23
CA ARG A 33 11.36 -11.51 -1.96
C ARG A 33 11.20 -10.23 -1.14
N MET A 34 11.26 -9.07 -1.80
CA MET A 34 11.03 -7.78 -1.13
C MET A 34 9.60 -7.67 -0.59
N ILE A 35 8.61 -8.16 -1.33
CA ILE A 35 7.22 -8.23 -0.87
C ILE A 35 7.08 -9.11 0.38
N HIS A 36 7.78 -10.25 0.42
CA HIS A 36 7.79 -11.10 1.62
C HIS A 36 8.43 -10.39 2.82
N ASN A 37 9.56 -9.72 2.62
CA ASN A 37 10.23 -8.95 3.67
C ASN A 37 9.35 -7.80 4.19
N LEU A 38 8.65 -7.10 3.29
CA LEU A 38 7.67 -6.07 3.66
C LEU A 38 6.54 -6.66 4.51
N HIS A 39 5.97 -7.78 4.09
CA HIS A 39 4.91 -8.45 4.83
C HIS A 39 5.35 -8.87 6.24
N LEU A 40 6.53 -9.47 6.36
CA LEU A 40 7.10 -9.82 7.67
C LEU A 40 7.27 -8.58 8.56
N ALA A 41 7.83 -7.49 8.02
CA ALA A 41 8.01 -6.26 8.78
C ALA A 41 6.68 -5.68 9.29
N LEU A 42 5.63 -5.71 8.45
CA LEU A 42 4.29 -5.28 8.83
C LEU A 42 3.69 -6.19 9.90
N ALA A 43 3.73 -7.52 9.70
CA ALA A 43 3.14 -8.49 10.62
C ALA A 43 3.82 -8.53 12.00
N THR A 44 5.12 -8.22 12.07
CA THR A 44 5.85 -8.12 13.34
C THR A 44 5.46 -6.90 14.16
N HIS A 45 5.03 -5.79 13.52
CA HIS A 45 4.86 -4.50 14.19
C HIS A 45 3.43 -3.98 14.21
N LEU A 46 2.52 -4.54 13.40
CA LEU A 46 1.12 -4.15 13.33
C LEU A 46 0.21 -5.27 13.84
N LYS A 47 -0.98 -4.89 14.30
CA LYS A 47 -2.09 -5.81 14.59
C LYS A 47 -2.95 -5.98 13.35
N ALA A 48 -3.16 -7.22 12.93
CA ALA A 48 -4.07 -7.54 11.83
C ALA A 48 -5.54 -7.24 12.21
N PRO A 49 -6.40 -6.90 11.23
CA PRO A 49 -6.05 -6.69 9.84
C PRO A 49 -5.35 -5.32 9.63
N PHE A 50 -4.42 -5.27 8.68
CA PHE A 50 -3.57 -4.10 8.44
C PHE A 50 -4.19 -3.14 7.43
N ARG A 51 -3.90 -1.86 7.60
CA ARG A 51 -4.20 -0.81 6.64
C ARG A 51 -2.90 -0.18 6.19
N VAL A 52 -2.73 0.02 4.88
CA VAL A 52 -1.45 0.49 4.33
C VAL A 52 -1.66 1.65 3.37
N LEU A 53 -0.88 2.71 3.57
CA LEU A 53 -0.66 3.75 2.60
C LEU A 53 0.59 3.42 1.77
N LEU A 54 0.43 3.12 0.50
CA LEU A 54 1.54 3.01 -0.46
C LEU A 54 1.84 4.40 -1.02
N ASN A 55 2.96 4.98 -0.61
CA ASN A 55 3.39 6.28 -1.08
C ASN A 55 4.22 6.12 -2.37
N LYS A 56 3.63 6.52 -3.50
CA LYS A 56 4.30 6.55 -4.82
C LYS A 56 4.88 7.91 -5.17
N GLU A 57 5.41 8.62 -4.18
CA GLU A 57 6.21 9.83 -4.40
C GLU A 57 7.45 9.57 -5.27
N ASN A 58 8.04 8.39 -5.10
CA ASN A 58 9.18 7.94 -5.88
C ASN A 58 8.75 7.12 -7.10
N SER A 59 9.56 7.15 -8.17
CA SER A 59 9.38 6.30 -9.34
C SER A 59 9.95 4.91 -9.04
N TYR A 60 9.07 3.92 -8.90
CA TYR A 60 9.44 2.52 -8.73
C TYR A 60 8.43 1.61 -9.44
N SER A 61 8.88 0.40 -9.75
CA SER A 61 8.10 -0.61 -10.46
C SER A 61 7.93 -1.87 -9.59
N PHE A 62 7.03 -2.76 -10.02
CA PHE A 62 6.89 -4.09 -9.43
C PHE A 62 7.06 -5.10 -10.54
N SER A 63 7.93 -6.09 -10.32
CA SER A 63 7.97 -7.31 -11.13
C SER A 63 6.60 -7.99 -11.15
N TYR A 64 6.34 -8.79 -12.18
CA TYR A 64 5.08 -9.51 -12.34
C TYR A 64 4.75 -10.42 -11.13
N GLU A 65 5.74 -11.12 -10.59
CA GLU A 65 5.56 -11.98 -9.42
C GLU A 65 5.25 -11.19 -8.15
N ALA A 66 5.87 -10.02 -7.99
CA ALA A 66 5.60 -9.14 -6.85
C ALA A 66 4.15 -8.62 -6.88
N GLN A 67 3.63 -8.30 -8.06
CA GLN A 67 2.23 -7.88 -8.22
C GLN A 67 1.26 -9.00 -7.77
N ARG A 68 1.51 -10.25 -8.18
CA ARG A 68 0.69 -11.39 -7.75
C ARG A 68 0.81 -11.68 -6.25
N ALA A 69 2.02 -11.62 -5.71
CA ALA A 69 2.24 -11.87 -4.28
C ALA A 69 1.55 -10.82 -3.39
N PHE A 70 1.54 -9.56 -3.81
CA PHE A 70 0.91 -8.48 -3.07
C PHE A 70 -0.63 -8.60 -3.03
N GLY A 71 -1.24 -9.04 -4.13
CA GLY A 71 -2.69 -9.26 -4.22
C GLY A 71 -3.22 -10.42 -3.38
N ASN A 72 -2.37 -11.35 -2.95
CA ASN A 72 -2.81 -12.56 -2.22
C ASN A 72 -2.67 -12.44 -0.69
N MET A 73 -2.43 -11.24 -0.16
CA MET A 73 -2.22 -11.03 1.28
C MET A 73 -3.55 -10.77 2.01
N SER A 74 -4.15 -11.83 2.54
CA SER A 74 -5.44 -11.81 3.25
C SER A 74 -5.46 -11.00 4.56
N GLN A 75 -4.30 -10.57 5.05
CA GLN A 75 -4.17 -9.78 6.28
C GLN A 75 -4.38 -8.28 6.06
N PHE A 76 -4.49 -7.82 4.81
CA PHE A 76 -4.84 -6.43 4.52
C PHE A 76 -6.34 -6.22 4.57
N GLN A 77 -6.77 -5.22 5.34
CA GLN A 77 -8.12 -4.68 5.29
C GLN A 77 -8.25 -3.70 4.11
N SER A 78 -7.32 -2.76 4.01
CA SER A 78 -7.37 -1.72 2.98
C SER A 78 -6.00 -1.16 2.60
N ILE A 79 -5.87 -0.77 1.35
CA ILE A 79 -4.66 -0.26 0.74
C ILE A 79 -5.00 1.04 -0.02
N ALA A 80 -4.38 2.14 0.39
CA ALA A 80 -4.48 3.41 -0.31
C ALA A 80 -3.18 3.68 -1.06
N MET A 81 -3.25 3.96 -2.35
CA MET A 81 -2.09 4.32 -3.16
C MET A 81 -2.08 5.81 -3.45
N LEU A 82 -0.97 6.49 -3.15
CA LEU A 82 -0.74 7.85 -3.59
C LEU A 82 -0.22 7.83 -5.01
N ALA A 83 -0.99 8.38 -5.95
CA ALA A 83 -0.57 8.56 -7.34
C ALA A 83 -0.70 10.04 -7.68
N LYS A 84 0.43 10.75 -7.76
CA LYS A 84 0.45 12.20 -8.06
C LYS A 84 0.31 12.52 -9.54
N THR A 85 0.55 11.54 -10.42
CA THR A 85 0.50 11.73 -11.88
C THR A 85 -0.56 10.83 -12.51
N SER A 86 -1.12 11.29 -13.63
CA SER A 86 -2.13 10.57 -14.41
C SER A 86 -1.65 9.18 -14.83
N SER A 87 -0.35 9.02 -15.13
CA SER A 87 0.28 7.73 -15.45
C SER A 87 0.36 6.79 -14.23
N GLY A 88 0.56 7.35 -13.04
CA GLY A 88 0.51 6.61 -11.76
C GLY A 88 -0.90 6.11 -11.46
N GLU A 89 -1.92 6.92 -11.72
CA GLU A 89 -3.33 6.55 -11.57
C GLU A 89 -3.74 5.43 -12.54
N LEU A 90 -3.33 5.52 -13.80
CA LEU A 90 -3.64 4.52 -14.82
C LEU A 90 -3.04 3.15 -14.44
N SER A 91 -1.78 3.14 -14.02
CA SER A 91 -1.08 1.94 -13.57
C SER A 91 -1.70 1.32 -12.32
N ALA A 92 -2.23 2.16 -11.41
CA ALA A 92 -2.90 1.72 -10.20
C ALA A 92 -4.32 1.18 -10.48
N LYS A 93 -5.08 1.81 -11.40
CA LYS A 93 -6.41 1.35 -11.83
C LYS A 93 -6.38 -0.01 -12.52
N VAL A 94 -5.35 -0.27 -13.33
CA VAL A 94 -5.16 -1.61 -13.94
C VAL A 94 -4.91 -2.65 -12.84
N LYS A 95 -4.12 -2.32 -11.81
CA LYS A 95 -3.86 -3.24 -10.70
C LYS A 95 -5.09 -3.55 -9.85
N SER A 96 -5.96 -2.57 -9.59
CA SER A 96 -7.20 -2.80 -8.83
C SER A 96 -8.20 -3.70 -9.54
N GLN A 97 -8.16 -3.78 -10.88
CA GLN A 97 -9.07 -4.60 -11.69
C GLN A 97 -8.60 -6.06 -11.85
N VAL A 98 -7.33 -6.37 -11.57
CA VAL A 98 -6.73 -7.69 -11.78
C VAL A 98 -6.53 -8.47 -10.46
N SER A 99 -6.71 -7.81 -9.31
CA SER A 99 -6.45 -8.42 -8.01
C SER A 99 -7.68 -9.13 -7.46
N GLU A 100 -7.57 -10.43 -7.18
CA GLU A 100 -8.52 -11.23 -6.38
C GLU A 100 -8.43 -10.91 -4.86
N SER A 101 -7.77 -9.82 -4.47
CA SER A 101 -7.56 -9.52 -3.05
C SER A 101 -8.86 -9.17 -2.35
N CYS A 102 -9.05 -9.69 -1.13
CA CYS A 102 -10.15 -9.30 -0.24
C CYS A 102 -9.99 -7.89 0.36
N ALA A 103 -8.86 -7.21 0.12
CA ALA A 103 -8.60 -5.89 0.67
C ALA A 103 -9.23 -4.80 -0.21
N GLU A 104 -9.78 -3.75 0.42
CA GLU A 104 -10.24 -2.59 -0.32
C GLU A 104 -9.06 -1.80 -0.88
N PHE A 105 -9.18 -1.32 -2.11
CA PHE A 105 -8.13 -0.55 -2.77
C PHE A 105 -8.64 0.82 -3.20
N GLY A 106 -7.94 1.88 -2.81
CA GLY A 106 -8.24 3.25 -3.20
C GLY A 106 -7.01 3.96 -3.77
N ILE A 107 -7.24 4.86 -4.73
CA ILE A 107 -6.19 5.69 -5.33
C ILE A 107 -6.48 7.14 -4.97
N PHE A 108 -5.47 7.86 -4.51
CA PHE A 108 -5.61 9.22 -4.02
C PHE A 108 -4.46 10.10 -4.52
N LYS A 109 -4.74 11.39 -4.76
CA LYS A 109 -3.71 12.38 -5.08
C LYS A 109 -3.08 13.02 -3.84
N SER A 110 -3.74 12.91 -2.70
CA SER A 110 -3.34 13.55 -1.44
C SER A 110 -3.16 12.52 -0.33
N ARG A 111 -2.03 12.64 0.38
CA ARG A 111 -1.74 11.86 1.59
C ARG A 111 -2.84 12.00 2.64
N SER A 112 -3.34 13.22 2.85
CA SER A 112 -4.40 13.48 3.83
C SER A 112 -5.71 12.79 3.47
N LEU A 113 -6.11 12.83 2.18
CA LEU A 113 -7.32 12.14 1.71
C LEU A 113 -7.20 10.62 1.85
N ALA A 114 -6.03 10.07 1.50
CA ALA A 114 -5.74 8.65 1.65
C ALA A 114 -5.79 8.20 3.11
N LEU A 115 -5.17 8.96 4.02
CA LEU A 115 -5.19 8.65 5.45
C LEU A 115 -6.60 8.77 6.04
N ASN A 116 -7.34 9.82 5.68
CA ASN A 116 -8.74 9.96 6.08
C ASN A 116 -9.61 8.82 5.55
N TRP A 117 -9.27 8.21 4.40
CA TRP A 117 -9.95 7.02 3.90
C TRP A 117 -9.56 5.75 4.66
N LEU A 118 -8.26 5.54 4.91
CA LEU A 118 -7.79 4.39 5.66
C LEU A 118 -8.30 4.41 7.12
N GLN A 119 -8.45 5.58 7.73
CA GLN A 119 -8.82 5.72 9.13
C GLN A 119 -10.32 5.63 9.42
N ARG A 120 -11.18 5.46 8.40
CA ARG A 120 -12.63 5.32 8.60
C ARG A 120 -12.95 4.03 9.36
N ASP A 121 -13.92 4.09 10.25
CA ASP A 121 -14.58 2.91 10.81
C ASP A 121 -15.64 2.40 9.80
N TYR A 122 -15.66 1.09 9.55
CA TYR A 122 -16.34 0.42 8.40
C TYR A 122 -17.86 0.19 8.57
N PRO A 123 -18.63 -0.18 7.49
CA PRO A 123 -18.14 -0.45 6.12
C PRO A 123 -18.77 0.40 4.98
N TYR A 124 -17.94 0.74 3.97
CA TYR A 124 -18.37 1.31 2.69
C TYR A 124 -18.19 0.28 1.58
N THR A 125 -19.26 -0.14 0.91
CA THR A 125 -19.20 -1.09 -0.21
C THR A 125 -18.91 -0.34 -1.53
N GLY A 126 -17.64 -0.12 -1.87
CA GLY A 126 -17.29 0.39 -3.20
C GLY A 126 -15.86 0.88 -3.37
N THR A 127 -15.31 0.71 -4.58
CA THR A 127 -14.00 1.25 -4.98
C THR A 127 -14.01 2.78 -4.94
N ALA A 128 -13.31 3.37 -3.97
CA ALA A 128 -13.20 4.82 -3.88
C ALA A 128 -12.14 5.34 -4.86
N ILE A 129 -12.59 5.97 -5.94
CA ILE A 129 -11.75 6.83 -6.79
C ILE A 129 -11.99 8.26 -6.30
N ALA A 130 -11.14 8.77 -5.41
CA ALA A 130 -11.21 10.16 -4.96
C ALA A 130 -10.24 11.01 -5.79
N SER A 131 -10.82 11.80 -6.70
CA SER A 131 -10.15 12.72 -7.63
C SER A 131 -9.44 13.88 -6.96
#